data_AF-A0A822E3J3-F1
#
_entry.id   AF-A0A822E3J3-F1
#
_cell.length_a   1.000
_cell.length_b   1.000
_cell.length_c   1.000
_cell.angle_alpha   90.00
_cell.angle_beta   90.00
_cell.angle_gamma   90.00
#
_symmetry.space_group_name_H-M   'P 1'
#
loop_
_entity.id
_entity.type
_entity.pdbx_description
1 polymer ?
#
loop_
_entity_poly.entity_id
_entity_poly.type
_entity_poly.pdbx_seq_one_letter_code
_entity_poly.pdbx_strand_id
1 'polypeptide(L)'
;MEELIRSLIKFDGILNQDVIQWLAYIEEVFDRIQLQASNKYVAVQYFLTNGAATWFRYSKSNILDCFTFKRQISDAFPSPSSFFSSHLLDRHQLTARKEPQKLEQELDILHVPASSPTMSQKELDNDNTSLDSVNDSRIISV
;
A
#
# COMPACT_ATOMS: atom_id res chain seq x y z
N MET A 1 -28.98 0.70 -14.10
CA MET A 1 -27.54 0.77 -14.48
C MET A 1 -27.16 2.17 -14.95
N GLU A 2 -27.83 2.72 -15.96
CA GLU A 2 -27.53 4.09 -16.44
C GLU A 2 -27.68 5.18 -15.38
N GLU A 3 -28.66 5.06 -14.48
CA GLU A 3 -28.89 6.05 -13.42
C GLU A 3 -27.71 6.18 -12.44
N LEU A 4 -27.04 5.06 -12.11
CA LEU A 4 -25.86 5.07 -11.23
C LEU A 4 -24.66 5.74 -11.89
N ILE A 5 -24.51 5.59 -13.21
CA ILE A 5 -23.44 6.26 -13.96
C ILE A 5 -23.74 7.76 -14.05
N ARG A 6 -25.01 8.14 -14.24
CA ARG A 6 -25.44 9.55 -14.29
C ARG A 6 -25.28 10.27 -12.95
N SER A 7 -25.29 9.55 -11.83
CA SER A 7 -25.05 10.15 -10.50
C SER A 7 -23.57 10.41 -10.19
N LEU A 8 -22.64 9.94 -11.03
CA LEU A 8 -21.22 10.18 -10.82
C LEU A 8 -20.86 11.65 -11.04
N ILE A 9 -20.23 12.23 -10.03
CA ILE A 9 -19.71 13.59 -10.06
C ILE A 9 -18.35 13.58 -10.76
N LYS A 10 -18.13 14.54 -11.67
CA LYS A 10 -16.82 14.73 -12.30
C LYS A 10 -15.85 15.41 -11.34
N PHE A 11 -14.60 14.99 -11.36
CA PHE A 11 -13.52 15.59 -10.58
C PHE A 11 -12.80 16.64 -11.40
N ASP A 12 -12.75 17.87 -10.89
CA ASP A 12 -12.16 19.01 -11.60
C ASP A 12 -10.72 19.34 -11.15
N GLY A 13 -10.31 18.82 -9.99
CA GLY A 13 -9.00 19.07 -9.40
C GLY A 13 -8.87 20.41 -8.64
N ILE A 14 -9.96 20.99 -8.12
CA ILE A 14 -9.89 22.17 -7.24
C ILE A 14 -9.58 21.78 -5.78
N LEU A 15 -8.94 22.70 -5.05
CA LEU A 15 -8.47 22.49 -3.66
C LEU A 15 -9.53 22.06 -2.64
N ASN A 16 -10.82 22.30 -2.93
CA ASN A 16 -11.92 21.97 -2.02
C ASN A 16 -12.57 20.60 -2.30
N GLN A 17 -12.13 19.89 -3.34
CA GLN A 17 -12.61 18.54 -3.62
C GLN A 17 -11.71 17.52 -2.93
N ASP A 18 -12.33 16.61 -2.17
CA ASP A 18 -11.61 15.50 -1.55
C ASP A 18 -11.46 14.36 -2.59
N VAL A 19 -10.25 14.20 -3.11
CA VAL A 19 -9.95 13.18 -4.13
C VAL A 19 -10.15 11.76 -3.58
N ILE A 20 -9.89 11.53 -2.30
CA ILE A 20 -10.06 10.22 -1.66
C ILE A 20 -11.53 9.86 -1.58
N GLN A 21 -12.37 10.81 -1.16
CA GLN A 21 -13.82 10.61 -1.13
C GLN A 21 -14.38 10.39 -2.54
N TRP A 22 -13.91 11.16 -3.52
CA TRP A 22 -14.33 10.97 -4.92
C TRP A 22 -13.92 9.60 -5.47
N LEU A 23 -12.69 9.15 -5.22
CA LEU A 23 -12.20 7.82 -5.61
C LEU A 23 -13.01 6.70 -4.95
N ALA A 24 -13.31 6.80 -3.66
CA ALA A 24 -14.12 5.80 -2.97
C ALA A 24 -15.53 5.71 -3.58
N TYR A 25 -16.17 6.85 -3.85
CA TYR A 25 -17.50 6.89 -4.43
C TYR A 25 -17.55 6.31 -5.85
N ILE A 26 -16.59 6.67 -6.71
CA ILE A 26 -16.57 6.15 -8.09
C ILE A 26 -16.26 4.65 -8.14
N GLU A 27 -15.38 4.16 -7.26
CA GLU A 27 -15.10 2.72 -7.15
C GLU A 27 -16.33 1.94 -6.69
N GLU A 28 -17.05 2.44 -5.69
CA GLU A 28 -18.30 1.84 -5.21
C GLU A 28 -19.33 1.72 -6.35
N VAL A 29 -19.50 2.78 -7.16
CA VAL A 29 -20.40 2.74 -8.31
C VAL A 29 -19.93 1.73 -9.36
N PHE A 30 -18.63 1.70 -9.67
CA PHE A 30 -18.05 0.74 -10.60
C PHE A 30 -18.25 -0.71 -10.14
N ASP A 31 -18.12 -0.99 -8.85
CA ASP A 31 -18.37 -2.30 -8.27
C ASP A 31 -19.85 -2.69 -8.36
N ARG A 32 -20.76 -1.75 -8.07
CA ARG A 32 -22.22 -1.97 -8.17
C ARG A 32 -22.67 -2.31 -9.59
N ILE A 33 -22.06 -1.70 -10.61
CA ILE A 33 -22.34 -2.03 -12.01
C ILE A 33 -21.50 -3.20 -12.53
N GLN A 34 -20.70 -3.84 -11.66
CA GLN A 34 -19.81 -4.96 -12.00
C GLN A 34 -18.85 -4.64 -13.14
N LEU A 35 -18.30 -3.42 -13.15
CA LEU A 35 -17.32 -3.01 -14.14
C LEU A 35 -16.02 -3.80 -13.93
N GLN A 36 -15.59 -4.50 -14.98
CA GLN A 36 -14.34 -5.26 -14.93
C GLN A 36 -13.15 -4.38 -14.57
N ALA A 37 -12.22 -4.91 -13.77
CA ALA A 37 -11.06 -4.16 -13.28
C ALA A 37 -10.22 -3.54 -14.41
N SER A 38 -10.09 -4.23 -15.54
CA SER A 38 -9.42 -3.74 -16.76
C SER A 38 -10.10 -2.48 -17.34
N ASN A 39 -11.42 -2.36 -17.19
CA ASN A 39 -12.20 -1.26 -17.74
C ASN A 39 -12.32 -0.08 -16.77
N LYS A 40 -12.10 -0.29 -15.46
CA LYS A 40 -12.16 0.78 -14.45
C LYS A 40 -11.19 1.92 -14.75
N TYR A 41 -9.97 1.60 -15.18
CA TYR A 41 -8.97 2.61 -15.53
C TYR A 41 -9.41 3.46 -16.73
N VAL A 42 -10.01 2.84 -17.74
CA VAL A 42 -10.52 3.58 -18.90
C VAL A 42 -11.73 4.42 -18.50
N ALA A 43 -12.63 3.87 -17.70
CA ALA A 43 -13.84 4.55 -17.24
C ALA A 43 -13.54 5.78 -16.38
N VAL A 44 -12.63 5.67 -15.41
CA VAL A 44 -12.33 6.78 -14.46
C VAL A 44 -11.82 8.03 -15.18
N GLN A 45 -11.13 7.88 -16.31
CA GLN A 45 -10.62 8.99 -17.13
C GLN A 45 -11.74 9.88 -17.66
N TYR A 46 -12.91 9.31 -17.99
CA TYR A 46 -14.06 10.07 -18.51
C TYR A 46 -14.71 10.98 -17.46
N PHE A 47 -14.41 10.74 -16.18
CA PHE A 47 -14.94 11.53 -15.06
C PHE A 47 -13.97 12.63 -14.60
N LEU A 48 -12.86 12.85 -15.33
CA LEU A 48 -11.98 13.98 -15.12
C LEU A 48 -12.43 15.19 -15.93
N THR A 49 -12.31 16.38 -15.35
CA THR A 49 -12.57 17.65 -16.03
C THR A 49 -11.53 18.72 -15.64
N ASN A 50 -11.54 19.85 -16.33
CA ASN A 50 -10.73 21.04 -16.03
C ASN A 50 -9.26 20.75 -15.65
N GLY A 51 -8.86 21.08 -14.42
CA GLY A 51 -7.50 20.93 -13.90
C GLY A 51 -7.06 19.47 -13.83
N ALA A 52 -7.93 18.58 -13.36
CA ALA A 52 -7.65 17.16 -13.28
C ALA A 52 -7.47 16.51 -14.67
N ALA A 53 -8.31 16.89 -15.65
CA ALA A 53 -8.15 16.43 -17.03
C ALA A 53 -6.83 16.95 -17.65
N THR A 54 -6.47 18.20 -17.35
CA THR A 54 -5.22 18.80 -17.81
C THR A 54 -4.01 18.09 -17.21
N TRP A 55 -4.00 17.86 -15.89
CA TRP A 55 -2.98 17.08 -15.20
C TRP A 55 -2.83 15.68 -15.81
N PHE A 56 -3.94 14.96 -15.98
CA PHE A 56 -3.90 13.60 -16.52
C PHE A 56 -3.29 13.55 -17.93
N ARG A 57 -3.54 14.56 -18.78
CA ARG A 57 -2.93 14.65 -20.12
C ARG A 57 -1.40 14.67 -20.08
N TYR A 58 -0.80 15.30 -19.07
CA TYR A 58 0.66 15.38 -18.90
C TYR A 58 1.23 14.16 -18.16
N SER A 59 0.46 13.52 -17.29
CA SER A 59 0.92 12.39 -16.46
C SER A 59 0.61 11.01 -17.07
N LYS A 60 -0.27 10.94 -18.07
CA LYS A 60 -0.81 9.71 -18.70
C LYS A 60 0.26 8.67 -19.05
N SER A 61 1.41 9.07 -19.59
CA SER A 61 2.45 8.14 -20.03
C SER A 61 2.99 7.26 -18.92
N ASN A 62 2.87 7.72 -17.67
CA ASN A 62 3.40 7.06 -16.48
C ASN A 62 2.32 6.27 -15.72
N ILE A 63 1.09 6.21 -16.24
CA ILE A 63 -0.07 5.60 -15.58
C ILE A 63 -0.58 4.45 -16.46
N LEU A 64 -0.26 3.22 -16.06
CA LEU A 64 -0.57 2.01 -16.82
C LEU A 64 -1.81 1.27 -16.31
N ASP A 65 -2.23 1.55 -15.08
CA ASP A 65 -3.25 0.79 -14.38
C ASP A 65 -4.01 1.67 -13.36
N CYS A 66 -5.14 1.14 -12.88
CA CYS A 66 -6.02 1.84 -11.95
C CYS A 66 -5.34 2.12 -10.59
N PHE A 67 -4.49 1.24 -10.10
CA PHE A 67 -3.79 1.43 -8.83
C PHE A 67 -2.79 2.59 -8.93
N THR A 68 -1.97 2.61 -9.99
CA THR A 68 -1.03 3.69 -10.27
C THR A 68 -1.76 5.02 -10.46
N PHE A 69 -2.91 5.02 -11.14
CA PHE A 69 -3.77 6.19 -11.30
C PHE A 69 -4.21 6.76 -9.95
N LYS A 70 -4.79 5.93 -9.09
CA LYS A 70 -5.30 6.34 -7.76
C LYS A 70 -4.21 6.95 -6.90
N ARG A 71 -3.01 6.35 -6.90
CA ARG A 71 -1.86 6.90 -6.17
C ARG A 71 -1.48 8.28 -6.71
N GLN A 72 -1.22 8.39 -8.01
CA GLN A 72 -0.73 9.64 -8.59
C GLN A 72 -1.75 10.79 -8.53
N ILE A 73 -3.04 10.51 -8.68
CA ILE A 73 -4.06 11.57 -8.56
C ILE A 73 -4.22 12.04 -7.10
N SER A 74 -4.04 11.13 -6.13
CA SER A 74 -4.06 11.49 -4.71
C SER A 74 -2.86 12.36 -4.32
N ASP A 75 -1.68 12.07 -4.89
CA ASP A 75 -0.47 12.88 -4.68
C ASP A 75 -0.60 14.27 -5.32
N ALA A 76 -1.25 14.36 -6.49
CA ALA A 76 -1.42 15.61 -7.23
C ALA A 76 -2.48 16.53 -6.63
N PHE A 77 -3.53 15.96 -6.02
CA PHE A 77 -4.65 16.69 -5.45
C PHE A 77 -4.85 16.28 -3.99
N PRO A 78 -3.91 16.62 -3.08
CA PRO A 78 -3.95 16.14 -1.70
C PRO A 78 -5.24 16.59 -1.02
N SER A 79 -5.98 15.64 -0.46
CA SER A 79 -7.19 15.97 0.29
C SER A 79 -6.84 16.81 1.52
N PRO A 80 -7.66 17.81 1.87
CA PRO A 80 -7.44 18.60 3.08
C PRO A 80 -7.44 17.75 4.36
N SER A 81 -8.13 16.61 4.33
CA SER A 81 -8.15 15.57 5.37
C SER A 81 -6.83 14.78 5.47
N SER A 82 -6.04 14.70 4.40
CA SER A 82 -4.78 13.93 4.32
C SER A 82 -3.63 14.56 5.11
N PHE A 83 -3.70 15.84 5.49
CA PHE A 83 -2.65 16.47 6.30
C PHE A 83 -2.46 15.80 7.67
N PHE A 84 -3.42 15.00 8.13
CA PHE A 84 -3.34 14.28 9.41
C PHE A 84 -2.95 12.78 9.28
N SER A 85 -2.87 12.22 8.07
CA SER A 85 -2.70 10.76 7.88
C SER A 85 -1.32 10.31 7.39
N SER A 86 -0.40 11.22 7.05
CA SER A 86 0.89 10.90 6.42
C SER A 86 1.94 10.18 7.30
N HIS A 87 1.57 9.57 8.44
CA HIS A 87 2.51 8.85 9.31
C HIS A 87 2.28 7.33 9.38
N LEU A 88 1.20 6.76 8.81
CA LEU A 88 0.80 5.38 9.13
C LEU A 88 0.93 4.32 8.02
N LEU A 89 1.31 4.68 6.78
CA LEU A 89 1.27 3.73 5.67
C LEU A 89 2.60 3.04 5.28
N ASP A 90 3.64 3.12 6.12
CA ASP A 90 4.94 2.46 5.85
C ASP A 90 5.14 1.09 6.55
N ARG A 91 4.18 0.58 7.34
CA ARG A 91 4.40 -0.64 8.15
C ARG A 91 3.88 -1.98 7.59
N HIS A 92 3.23 -2.01 6.42
CA HIS A 92 2.58 -3.25 5.95
C HIS A 92 3.20 -3.98 4.75
N GLN A 93 4.40 -3.58 4.27
CA GLN A 93 5.07 -4.27 3.14
C GLN A 93 6.22 -5.23 3.52
N LEU A 94 6.27 -5.77 4.74
CA LEU A 94 7.32 -6.73 5.15
C LEU A 94 6.87 -8.16 5.47
N THR A 95 5.60 -8.52 5.25
CA THR A 95 5.12 -9.89 5.52
C THR A 95 4.39 -10.50 4.33
N ALA A 96 5.10 -10.75 3.23
CA ALA A 96 4.63 -11.67 2.18
C ALA A 96 5.81 -12.18 1.32
N ARG A 97 6.77 -12.89 1.92
CA ARG A 97 7.67 -13.74 1.14
C ARG A 97 8.16 -14.93 1.97
N LYS A 98 8.02 -16.12 1.38
CA LYS A 98 8.27 -17.50 1.85
C LYS A 98 7.03 -18.17 2.45
N GLU A 99 6.55 -19.33 2.03
CA GLU A 99 7.00 -20.34 1.07
C GLU A 99 5.82 -21.29 0.75
N PRO A 100 5.89 -22.18 -0.26
CA PRO A 100 4.77 -22.95 -0.79
C PRO A 100 4.38 -24.16 0.07
N GLN A 101 3.09 -24.49 0.03
CA GLN A 101 2.47 -25.65 0.69
C GLN A 101 3.03 -26.97 0.14
N LYS A 102 3.65 -27.78 1.01
CA LYS A 102 3.85 -29.21 0.77
C LYS A 102 2.87 -29.98 1.67
N LEU A 103 1.87 -30.57 1.02
CA LEU A 103 1.03 -31.64 1.56
C LEU A 103 1.92 -32.82 1.97
N GLU A 104 1.94 -33.18 3.25
CA GLU A 104 2.09 -34.58 3.64
C GLU A 104 1.10 -34.91 4.77
N GLN A 105 0.40 -35.99 4.46
CA GLN A 105 -0.65 -36.68 5.18
C GLN A 105 -0.04 -37.58 6.25
N GLU A 106 -0.90 -37.99 7.17
CA GLU A 106 -0.85 -39.26 7.92
C GLU A 106 -0.16 -39.35 9.29
N LEU A 107 -1.06 -39.67 10.22
CA LEU A 107 -1.05 -40.77 11.19
C LEU A 107 -0.58 -40.53 12.63
N ASP A 108 -1.61 -40.73 13.44
CA ASP A 108 -1.74 -40.91 14.86
C ASP A 108 -0.92 -42.12 15.38
N ILE A 109 -0.74 -42.12 16.70
CA ILE A 109 -0.50 -43.25 17.61
C ILE A 109 0.96 -43.58 18.06
N LEU A 110 1.10 -43.51 19.40
CA LEU A 110 1.92 -44.29 20.36
C LEU A 110 3.30 -43.76 20.85
N HIS A 111 3.24 -43.32 22.12
CA HIS A 111 4.23 -43.45 23.20
C HIS A 111 5.25 -44.61 23.04
N VAL A 112 6.54 -44.35 23.34
CA VAL A 112 7.35 -44.98 24.42
C VAL A 112 8.62 -44.11 24.63
N PRO A 113 9.07 -43.84 25.89
CA PRO A 113 10.29 -43.08 26.17
C PRO A 113 11.50 -44.00 26.38
N ALA A 114 12.70 -43.59 25.93
CA ALA A 114 13.96 -44.12 26.48
C ALA A 114 15.19 -43.27 26.08
N SER A 115 15.92 -42.85 27.12
CA SER A 115 17.39 -42.82 27.22
C SER A 115 18.20 -41.71 26.52
N SER A 116 18.73 -40.82 27.37
CA SER A 116 19.96 -40.01 27.22
C SER A 116 21.21 -40.86 26.89
N PRO A 117 22.46 -40.31 26.87
CA PRO A 117 22.96 -38.94 26.65
C PRO A 117 24.07 -38.91 25.57
N THR A 118 24.49 -37.72 25.09
CA THR A 118 25.91 -37.41 24.86
C THR A 118 26.06 -35.89 24.83
N MET A 119 26.66 -35.35 25.88
CA MET A 119 27.05 -33.95 26.00
C MET A 119 28.57 -33.93 25.94
N SER A 120 29.14 -33.32 24.88
CA SER A 120 30.57 -33.05 24.76
C SER A 120 30.79 -31.58 24.43
N GLN A 121 31.24 -30.88 25.47
CA GLN A 121 32.15 -29.72 25.56
C GLN A 121 32.60 -29.01 24.27
N LYS A 122 32.49 -27.67 24.27
CA LYS A 122 33.60 -26.69 24.39
C LYS A 122 33.01 -25.27 24.29
N GLU A 123 33.09 -24.47 25.35
CA GLU A 123 34.11 -23.41 25.53
C GLU A 123 34.25 -22.49 24.31
N LEU A 124 33.79 -21.24 24.42
CA LEU A 124 34.71 -20.11 24.52
C LEU A 124 33.95 -18.81 24.86
N ASP A 125 34.51 -18.08 25.81
CA ASP A 125 34.28 -16.69 26.12
C ASP A 125 34.37 -15.79 24.88
N ASN A 126 33.59 -14.69 24.84
CA ASN A 126 34.22 -13.38 24.57
C ASN A 126 33.31 -12.19 24.93
N ASP A 127 33.83 -11.44 25.89
CA ASP A 127 33.78 -10.01 26.15
C ASP A 127 32.65 -9.10 25.65
N ASN A 128 32.09 -8.42 26.67
CA ASN A 128 31.58 -7.06 26.64
C ASN A 128 32.52 -6.10 25.89
N THR A 129 31.98 -5.27 25.00
CA THR A 129 32.49 -3.90 24.87
C THR A 129 31.37 -2.93 24.53
N SER A 130 31.23 -1.97 25.44
CA SER A 130 30.50 -0.71 25.35
C SER A 130 30.91 0.13 24.14
N LEU A 131 29.99 0.94 23.60
CA LEU A 131 30.30 2.31 23.17
C LEU A 131 29.02 3.13 22.94
N ASP A 132 28.79 4.04 23.88
CA ASP A 132 28.08 5.31 23.72
C ASP A 132 28.61 6.11 22.51
N SER A 133 27.71 6.76 21.77
CA SER A 133 27.98 7.99 21.02
C SER A 133 26.63 8.61 20.62
N VAL A 134 26.08 9.54 21.40
CA VAL A 134 26.35 10.99 21.42
C VAL A 134 26.17 11.67 20.04
N ASN A 135 24.92 11.99 19.77
CA ASN A 135 24.41 13.32 19.44
C ASN A 135 25.45 14.45 19.19
N ASP A 136 25.54 14.99 17.97
CA ASP A 136 25.78 16.43 17.80
C ASP A 136 25.27 16.97 16.44
N SER A 137 24.74 18.18 16.50
CA SER A 137 24.11 18.98 15.46
C SER A 137 25.01 20.18 15.13
N ARG A 138 25.03 20.63 13.87
CA ARG A 138 25.32 22.01 13.36
C ARG A 138 25.62 21.90 11.86
N ILE A 139 24.89 22.49 10.91
CA ILE A 139 24.58 23.91 10.64
C ILE A 139 25.82 24.82 10.61
N ILE A 140 26.12 25.37 9.41
CA ILE A 140 26.66 26.69 9.01
C ILE A 140 27.17 26.50 7.56
N SER A 141 26.45 26.91 6.49
CA SER A 141 26.42 28.23 5.81
C SER A 141 27.76 28.95 5.65
N VAL A 142 28.30 28.98 4.43
CA VAL A 142 28.93 30.16 3.81
C VAL A 142 28.59 30.16 2.33
#